data_AF-A0A378T699-F1
#
_entry.id   AF-A0A378T699-F1
#
_cell.length_a   1.000
_cell.length_b   1.000
_cell.length_c   1.000
_cell.angle_alpha   90.00
_cell.angle_beta   90.00
_cell.angle_gamma   90.00
#
_symmetry.space_group_name_H-M   'P 1'
#
loop_
_entity.id
_entity.type
_entity.pdbx_description
1 polymer ?
#
loop_
_entity_poly.entity_id
_entity_poly.type
_entity_poly.pdbx_seq_one_letter_code
_entity_poly.pdbx_strand_id
1 'polypeptide(L)'
;MYNDFLNINHFSLLYKKGFMIKYPKNSPFNIMTATTYTFKDKFIAWLQLTRFDKPVGTELLLYPTLWALFLANVGVGRLPSVAHIVIFTLGAVLMRASGCAINDFADRKVDGQVKRTKNRPLADGRLSARTAVFTFVGLSGLSACLLFFLPIQVFYWSLVAVFLAFIYPFMKRYTHLPQVVLAMAFGWAVPMAYVASIGTVDKWGWLVFVAYMCWTVAYDTMYAMCDKDDDVKIGVKSTAILFGKYDVAIIMALQACFVGLMELIWWHYFYESMGLWALVGVLPVVAMVVYQYGLIKDRERLACFKAFRHNAWVGRWVFLWTLICVWVAV
;
A
#
# COMPACT_ATOMS: atom_id res chain seq x y z
N MET A 1 -59.54 10.16 -3.04
CA MET A 1 -59.94 9.89 -4.42
C MET A 1 -58.64 9.79 -5.23
N TYR A 2 -58.18 8.54 -5.43
CA TYR A 2 -57.08 8.04 -6.30
C TYR A 2 -55.65 8.62 -6.09
N ASN A 3 -54.65 7.89 -5.56
CA ASN A 3 -53.95 6.66 -6.00
C ASN A 3 -53.49 6.73 -7.47
N ASP A 4 -52.38 6.20 -7.96
CA ASP A 4 -51.14 5.57 -7.51
C ASP A 4 -50.40 5.24 -8.85
N PHE A 5 -49.15 4.78 -8.80
CA PHE A 5 -48.49 3.96 -9.83
C PHE A 5 -48.07 4.61 -11.17
N LEU A 6 -46.81 5.08 -11.23
CA LEU A 6 -46.00 4.98 -12.44
C LEU A 6 -45.59 3.51 -12.64
N ASN A 7 -46.44 2.76 -13.34
CA ASN A 7 -46.23 1.36 -13.67
C ASN A 7 -45.47 1.25 -15.01
N ILE A 8 -44.28 0.66 -14.97
CA ILE A 8 -43.32 0.45 -16.07
C ILE A 8 -43.86 -0.47 -17.21
N ASN A 9 -45.08 -0.99 -17.08
CA ASN A 9 -45.67 -1.94 -18.02
C ASN A 9 -46.35 -1.31 -19.25
N HIS A 10 -46.36 0.02 -19.41
CA HIS A 10 -47.04 0.65 -20.55
C HIS A 10 -46.20 0.74 -21.84
N PHE A 11 -44.88 0.56 -21.76
CA PHE A 11 -43.99 0.62 -22.93
C PHE A 11 -43.96 -0.67 -23.76
N SER A 12 -44.37 -1.81 -23.19
CA SER A 12 -44.37 -3.10 -23.89
C SER A 12 -45.59 -3.33 -24.80
N LEU A 13 -46.62 -2.48 -24.70
CA LEU A 13 -47.86 -2.60 -25.48
C LEU A 13 -47.84 -1.86 -26.83
N LEU A 14 -46.88 -0.95 -27.05
CA LEU A 14 -46.75 -0.22 -28.32
C LEU A 14 -45.94 -0.98 -29.38
N TYR A 15 -45.31 -2.10 -29.04
CA TYR A 15 -44.53 -2.91 -29.98
C TYR A 15 -45.37 -3.93 -30.78
N LYS A 16 -46.68 -4.06 -30.50
CA LYS A 16 -47.55 -5.11 -31.08
C LYS A 16 -48.59 -4.65 -32.11
N LYS A 17 -48.59 -3.37 -32.50
CA LYS A 17 -49.36 -2.89 -33.66
C LYS A 17 -48.39 -2.13 -34.56
N GLY A 18 -48.13 -2.66 -35.76
CA GLY A 18 -47.11 -2.21 -36.71
C GLY A 18 -47.25 -0.78 -37.22
N PHE A 19 -47.10 0.20 -36.33
CA PHE A 19 -46.93 1.60 -36.65
C PHE A 19 -45.43 1.91 -36.70
N MET A 20 -44.93 2.02 -37.93
CA MET A 20 -43.61 2.57 -38.21
C MET A 20 -43.59 4.04 -37.77
N ILE A 21 -43.04 4.34 -36.59
CA ILE A 21 -42.73 5.70 -36.20
C ILE A 21 -41.54 6.15 -37.06
N LYS A 22 -41.80 6.97 -38.07
CA LYS A 22 -40.74 7.70 -38.80
C LYS A 22 -40.08 8.65 -37.80
N TYR A 23 -38.86 8.32 -37.39
CA TYR A 23 -38.02 9.26 -36.64
C TYR A 23 -37.69 10.47 -37.54
N PRO A 24 -37.80 11.71 -37.03
CA PRO A 24 -37.36 12.89 -37.76
C PRO A 24 -35.84 12.83 -37.97
N LYS A 25 -35.40 13.08 -39.21
CA LYS A 25 -34.04 12.88 -39.71
C LYS A 25 -32.96 13.83 -39.13
N ASN A 26 -33.28 14.68 -38.15
CA ASN A 26 -32.38 15.73 -37.64
C ASN A 26 -32.44 15.87 -36.10
N SER A 27 -32.16 14.78 -35.38
CA SER A 27 -31.79 14.86 -33.96
C SER A 27 -30.27 14.79 -33.86
N PRO A 28 -29.57 15.73 -33.18
CA PRO A 28 -28.18 15.53 -32.81
C PRO A 28 -28.14 14.52 -31.67
N PHE A 29 -28.39 13.25 -32.00
CA PHE A 29 -27.91 12.16 -31.18
C PHE A 29 -26.40 12.27 -31.25
N ASN A 30 -25.79 12.88 -30.23
CA ASN A 30 -24.37 12.74 -29.96
C ASN A 30 -24.12 11.24 -29.87
N ILE A 31 -23.68 10.65 -30.98
CA ILE A 31 -22.96 9.39 -30.96
C ILE A 31 -21.83 9.67 -29.97
N MET A 32 -21.92 9.12 -28.75
CA MET A 32 -20.79 9.08 -27.85
C MET A 32 -19.70 8.38 -28.65
N THR A 33 -18.81 9.16 -29.25
CA THR A 33 -17.62 8.68 -29.91
C THR A 33 -16.90 7.87 -28.85
N ALA A 34 -16.81 6.54 -29.06
CA ALA A 34 -16.04 5.68 -28.19
C ALA A 34 -14.66 6.33 -28.08
N THR A 35 -14.32 6.81 -26.88
CA THR A 35 -13.09 7.58 -26.67
C THR A 35 -11.92 6.66 -26.99
N THR A 36 -11.30 6.85 -28.14
CA THR A 36 -10.19 6.02 -28.60
C THR A 36 -8.91 6.53 -27.95
N TYR A 37 -8.49 5.89 -26.86
CA TYR A 37 -7.23 6.22 -26.19
C TYR A 37 -6.03 5.79 -27.04
N THR A 38 -5.07 6.70 -27.19
CA THR A 38 -3.81 6.44 -27.91
C THR A 38 -2.91 5.48 -27.11
N PHE A 39 -1.86 4.95 -27.75
CA PHE A 39 -0.84 4.16 -27.04
C PHE A 39 -0.20 4.95 -25.89
N LYS A 40 0.10 6.24 -26.13
CA LYS A 40 0.67 7.14 -25.12
C LYS A 40 -0.26 7.28 -23.91
N ASP A 41 -1.56 7.44 -24.15
CA ASP A 41 -2.56 7.55 -23.07
C ASP A 41 -2.62 6.28 -22.23
N LYS A 42 -2.62 5.11 -22.90
CA LYS A 42 -2.61 3.80 -22.23
C LYS A 42 -1.32 3.56 -21.45
N PHE A 43 -0.18 3.99 -21.97
CA PHE A 43 1.11 3.89 -21.28
C PHE A 43 1.14 4.77 -20.02
N ILE A 44 0.70 6.03 -20.11
CA ILE A 44 0.58 6.92 -18.95
C ILE A 44 -0.41 6.34 -17.93
N ALA A 45 -1.54 5.81 -18.39
CA ALA A 45 -2.51 5.14 -17.53
C ALA A 45 -1.92 3.90 -16.85
N TRP A 46 -1.04 3.16 -17.54
CA TRP A 46 -0.33 2.02 -16.95
C TRP A 46 0.69 2.47 -15.88
N LEU A 47 1.44 3.55 -16.11
CA LEU A 47 2.31 4.15 -15.08
C LEU A 47 1.52 4.60 -13.84
N GLN A 48 0.32 5.13 -14.04
CA GLN A 48 -0.58 5.51 -12.94
C GLN A 48 -1.17 4.30 -12.22
N LEU A 49 -1.42 3.19 -12.93
CA LEU A 49 -1.88 1.93 -12.36
C LEU A 49 -0.80 1.31 -11.48
N THR A 50 0.45 1.27 -11.95
CA THR A 50 1.60 0.71 -11.21
C THR A 50 2.15 1.66 -10.15
N ARG A 51 1.73 2.93 -10.14
CA ARG A 51 2.22 4.00 -9.27
C ARG A 51 3.70 4.34 -9.44
N PHE A 52 4.27 4.07 -10.61
CA PHE A 52 5.61 4.56 -10.92
C PHE A 52 5.70 6.10 -10.99
N ASP A 53 4.56 6.78 -11.15
CA ASP A 53 4.45 8.24 -11.01
C ASP A 53 4.48 8.73 -9.54
N LYS A 54 4.33 7.83 -8.56
CA LYS A 54 4.15 8.16 -7.13
C LYS A 54 5.01 7.23 -6.24
N PRO A 55 6.30 7.52 -6.07
CA PRO A 55 7.27 6.58 -5.48
C PRO A 55 7.09 6.32 -3.98
N VAL A 56 6.39 7.19 -3.24
CA VAL A 56 6.19 7.09 -1.78
C VAL A 56 5.76 5.68 -1.36
N GLY A 57 4.80 5.07 -2.06
CA GLY A 57 4.32 3.74 -1.71
C GLY A 57 5.38 2.65 -1.87
N THR A 58 6.28 2.78 -2.85
CA THR A 58 7.41 1.86 -3.05
C THR A 58 8.44 2.02 -1.95
N GLU A 59 8.72 3.27 -1.55
CA GLU A 59 9.66 3.56 -0.46
C GLU A 59 9.21 2.98 0.88
N LEU A 60 7.90 3.06 1.18
CA LEU A 60 7.31 2.48 2.41
C LEU A 60 7.42 0.94 2.48
N LEU A 61 7.66 0.27 1.35
CA LEU A 61 7.95 -1.17 1.30
C LEU A 61 9.46 -1.43 1.25
N LEU A 62 10.18 -0.64 0.46
CA LEU A 62 11.62 -0.81 0.20
C LEU A 62 12.46 -0.61 1.46
N TYR A 63 12.31 0.52 2.16
CA TYR A 63 13.20 0.83 3.27
C TYR A 63 13.11 -0.19 4.41
N PRO A 64 11.92 -0.63 4.86
CA PRO A 64 11.80 -1.70 5.86
C PRO A 64 12.42 -3.02 5.43
N THR A 65 12.31 -3.35 4.14
CA THR A 65 12.99 -4.52 3.58
C THR A 65 14.51 -4.39 3.73
N LEU A 66 15.05 -3.20 3.45
CA LEU A 66 16.48 -2.94 3.60
C LEU A 66 16.90 -2.83 5.07
N TRP A 67 16.08 -2.30 5.98
CA TRP A 67 16.33 -2.33 7.43
C TRP A 67 16.56 -3.77 7.87
N ALA A 68 15.62 -4.65 7.52
CA ALA A 68 15.68 -6.06 7.88
C ALA A 68 16.89 -6.76 7.28
N LEU A 69 17.19 -6.50 6.00
CA LEU A 69 18.33 -7.09 5.32
C LEU A 69 19.66 -6.71 5.99
N PHE A 70 19.86 -5.44 6.33
CA PHE A 70 21.09 -4.99 7.00
C PHE A 70 21.18 -5.48 8.44
N LEU A 71 20.10 -5.40 9.22
CA LEU A 71 20.05 -5.88 10.61
C LEU A 71 20.31 -7.38 10.69
N ALA A 72 19.72 -8.18 9.80
CA ALA A 72 19.93 -9.63 9.78
C ALA A 72 21.39 -10.02 9.47
N ASN A 73 22.07 -9.29 8.58
CA ASN A 73 23.46 -9.59 8.23
C ASN A 73 24.45 -9.08 9.30
N VAL A 74 24.24 -7.89 9.87
CA VAL A 74 25.13 -7.39 10.93
C VAL A 74 25.01 -8.23 12.20
N GLY A 75 23.83 -8.79 12.47
CA GLY A 75 23.62 -9.76 13.56
C GLY A 75 24.48 -11.02 13.49
N VAL A 76 25.05 -11.34 12.32
CA VAL A 76 26.00 -12.43 12.12
C VAL A 76 27.39 -11.93 11.69
N GLY A 77 27.69 -10.65 11.95
CA GLY A 77 29.02 -10.06 11.75
C GLY A 77 29.42 -9.82 10.30
N ARG A 78 28.45 -9.58 9.39
CA ARG A 78 28.75 -9.31 7.97
C ARG A 78 27.83 -8.27 7.35
N LEU A 79 28.21 -7.79 6.16
CA LEU A 79 27.34 -6.96 5.32
C LEU A 79 26.48 -7.81 4.37
N PRO A 80 25.28 -7.35 4.00
CA PRO A 80 24.49 -8.01 2.97
C PRO A 80 25.23 -7.98 1.62
N SER A 81 25.10 -9.07 0.86
CA SER A 81 25.65 -9.11 -0.51
C SER A 81 24.95 -8.09 -1.41
N VAL A 82 25.70 -7.52 -2.37
CA VAL A 82 25.13 -6.63 -3.38
C VAL A 82 23.98 -7.31 -4.13
N ALA A 83 24.09 -8.62 -4.38
CA ALA A 83 23.03 -9.42 -4.99
C ALA A 83 21.74 -9.38 -4.16
N HIS A 84 21.79 -9.60 -2.84
CA HIS A 84 20.61 -9.50 -1.99
C HIS A 84 20.00 -8.09 -2.00
N ILE A 85 20.83 -7.04 -1.93
CA ILE A 85 20.34 -5.65 -1.99
C ILE A 85 19.56 -5.42 -3.29
N VAL A 86 20.13 -5.81 -4.44
CA VAL A 86 19.48 -5.67 -5.75
C VAL A 86 18.20 -6.49 -5.83
N ILE A 87 18.24 -7.76 -5.44
CA ILE A 87 17.09 -8.68 -5.48
C ILE A 87 15.92 -8.15 -4.64
N PHE A 88 16.16 -7.79 -3.38
CA PHE A 88 15.09 -7.29 -2.51
C PHE A 88 14.59 -5.90 -2.95
N THR A 89 15.46 -5.06 -3.52
CA THR A 89 15.04 -3.77 -4.09
C THR A 89 14.13 -3.96 -5.29
N LEU A 90 14.52 -4.80 -6.26
CA LEU A 90 13.70 -5.11 -7.43
C LEU A 90 12.39 -5.79 -7.01
N GLY A 91 12.44 -6.72 -6.07
CA GLY A 91 11.26 -7.36 -5.50
C GLY A 91 10.29 -6.36 -4.90
N ALA A 92 10.76 -5.41 -4.08
CA ALA A 92 9.91 -4.36 -3.51
C ALA A 92 9.28 -3.47 -4.60
N VAL A 93 10.04 -3.05 -5.61
CA VAL A 93 9.52 -2.24 -6.73
C VAL A 93 8.45 -3.00 -7.52
N LEU A 94 8.72 -4.25 -7.90
CA LEU A 94 7.80 -5.08 -8.69
C LEU A 94 6.54 -5.43 -7.89
N MET A 95 6.69 -5.89 -6.65
CA MET A 95 5.56 -6.29 -5.80
C MET A 95 4.69 -5.11 -5.39
N ARG A 96 5.26 -3.92 -5.18
CA ARG A 96 4.47 -2.71 -4.93
C ARG A 96 3.59 -2.38 -6.14
N ALA A 97 4.17 -2.39 -7.34
CA ALA A 97 3.47 -2.11 -8.58
C ALA A 97 2.40 -3.16 -8.89
N SER A 98 2.73 -4.44 -8.69
CA SER A 98 1.79 -5.56 -8.80
C SER A 98 0.61 -5.42 -7.83
N GLY A 99 0.91 -5.11 -6.56
CA GLY A 99 -0.09 -4.84 -5.52
C GLY A 99 -1.02 -3.68 -5.87
N CYS A 100 -0.52 -2.61 -6.50
CA CYS A 100 -1.38 -1.53 -7.00
C CYS A 100 -2.37 -2.03 -8.05
N ALA A 101 -1.90 -2.83 -9.01
CA ALA A 101 -2.72 -3.29 -10.12
C ALA A 101 -3.88 -4.18 -9.64
N ILE A 102 -3.62 -5.14 -8.75
CA ILE A 102 -4.68 -5.99 -8.19
C ILE A 102 -5.60 -5.23 -7.23
N ASN A 103 -5.08 -4.24 -6.49
CA ASN A 103 -5.90 -3.40 -5.63
C ASN A 103 -6.90 -2.56 -6.45
N ASP A 104 -6.44 -1.85 -7.50
CA ASP A 104 -7.31 -1.10 -8.40
C ASP A 104 -8.31 -2.03 -9.11
N PHE A 105 -7.91 -3.26 -9.45
CA PHE A 105 -8.85 -4.26 -9.98
C PHE A 105 -9.94 -4.61 -8.95
N ALA A 106 -9.59 -4.88 -7.70
CA ALA A 106 -10.54 -5.18 -6.64
C ALA A 106 -11.51 -4.01 -6.39
N ASP A 107 -11.00 -2.78 -6.53
CA ASP A 107 -11.70 -1.55 -6.21
C ASP A 107 -12.45 -0.90 -7.38
N ARG A 108 -12.35 -1.46 -8.59
CA ARG A 108 -12.94 -0.90 -9.83
C ARG A 108 -14.43 -0.53 -9.77
N LYS A 109 -15.21 -1.17 -8.88
CA LYS A 109 -16.65 -0.90 -8.71
C LYS A 109 -16.96 0.22 -7.71
N VAL A 110 -16.00 0.57 -6.86
CA VAL A 110 -16.14 1.58 -5.79
C VAL A 110 -15.30 2.82 -6.04
N ASP A 111 -14.16 2.70 -6.74
CA ASP A 111 -13.22 3.80 -6.97
C ASP A 111 -13.86 5.01 -7.68
N GLY A 112 -14.86 4.78 -8.54
CA GLY A 112 -15.61 5.85 -9.21
C GLY A 112 -16.47 6.71 -8.28
N GLN A 113 -16.75 6.23 -7.07
CA GLN A 113 -17.63 6.90 -6.09
C GLN A 113 -16.85 7.74 -5.07
N VAL A 114 -15.52 7.63 -5.03
CA VAL A 114 -14.66 8.33 -4.06
C VAL A 114 -13.89 9.46 -4.75
N LYS A 115 -13.92 10.67 -4.16
CA LYS A 115 -13.43 11.91 -4.79
C LYS A 115 -11.97 11.82 -5.26
N ARG A 116 -11.13 11.12 -4.50
CA ARG A 116 -9.70 10.94 -4.75
C ARG A 116 -9.40 9.92 -5.85
N THR A 117 -10.24 8.89 -6.00
CA THR A 117 -9.95 7.71 -6.85
C THR A 117 -10.77 7.68 -8.13
N LYS A 118 -11.74 8.58 -8.30
CA LYS A 118 -12.59 8.67 -9.50
C LYS A 118 -11.81 8.78 -10.83
N ASN A 119 -10.59 9.31 -10.78
CA ASN A 119 -9.71 9.49 -11.95
C ASN A 119 -8.68 8.35 -12.11
N ARG A 120 -8.87 7.22 -11.42
CA ARG A 120 -7.99 6.05 -11.60
C ARG A 120 -8.22 5.43 -12.99
N PRO A 121 -7.18 4.88 -13.63
CA PRO A 121 -7.27 4.28 -14.98
C PRO A 121 -8.38 3.27 -15.21
N LEU A 122 -8.75 2.49 -14.18
CA LEU A 122 -9.83 1.51 -14.28
C LEU A 122 -11.21 2.14 -14.04
N ALA A 123 -11.27 3.21 -13.24
CA ALA A 123 -12.52 3.91 -12.92
C ALA A 123 -12.95 4.85 -14.05
N ASP A 124 -12.01 5.47 -14.75
CA ASP A 124 -12.26 6.38 -15.88
C ASP A 124 -12.25 5.69 -17.26
N GLY A 125 -12.01 4.38 -17.31
CA GLY A 125 -12.10 3.56 -18.52
C GLY A 125 -10.87 3.56 -19.42
N ARG A 126 -9.78 4.26 -19.06
CA ARG A 126 -8.53 4.24 -19.85
C ARG A 126 -7.88 2.87 -19.95
N LEU A 127 -8.03 2.04 -18.91
CA LEU A 127 -7.55 0.66 -18.87
C LEU A 127 -8.66 -0.32 -18.54
N SER A 128 -8.57 -1.51 -19.12
CA SER A 128 -9.50 -2.61 -18.84
C SER A 128 -9.12 -3.35 -17.55
N ALA A 129 -10.10 -4.01 -16.94
CA ALA A 129 -9.86 -4.91 -15.82
C ALA A 129 -8.89 -6.07 -16.17
N ARG A 130 -8.90 -6.53 -17.43
CA ARG A 130 -7.96 -7.56 -17.92
C ARG A 130 -6.52 -7.04 -17.89
N THR A 131 -6.29 -5.79 -18.27
CA THR A 131 -4.97 -5.16 -18.24
C THR A 131 -4.39 -5.13 -16.84
N ALA A 132 -5.22 -4.84 -15.83
CA ALA A 132 -4.79 -4.86 -14.43
C ALA A 132 -4.40 -6.26 -13.95
N VAL A 133 -5.19 -7.29 -14.29
CA VAL A 133 -4.86 -8.68 -13.95
C VAL A 133 -3.57 -9.13 -14.64
N PHE A 134 -3.40 -8.86 -15.94
CA PHE A 134 -2.15 -9.19 -16.64
C PHE A 134 -0.94 -8.43 -16.09
N THR A 135 -1.12 -7.18 -15.67
CA THR A 135 -0.05 -6.41 -15.01
C THR A 135 0.33 -7.05 -13.67
N PHE A 136 -0.65 -7.46 -12.86
CA PHE A 136 -0.41 -8.18 -11.61
C PHE A 136 0.34 -9.50 -11.86
N VAL A 137 -0.15 -10.35 -12.76
CA VAL A 137 0.49 -11.65 -13.06
C VAL A 137 1.90 -11.47 -13.60
N GLY A 138 2.10 -10.54 -14.55
CA GLY A 138 3.40 -10.26 -15.15
C GLY A 138 4.43 -9.75 -14.15
N LEU A 139 4.08 -8.74 -13.35
CA LEU A 139 5.00 -8.17 -12.35
C LEU A 139 5.27 -9.15 -11.19
N SER A 140 4.26 -9.88 -10.72
CA SER A 140 4.45 -10.93 -9.72
C SER A 140 5.31 -12.07 -10.26
N GLY A 141 5.14 -12.46 -11.53
CA GLY A 141 5.98 -13.47 -12.19
C GLY A 141 7.43 -13.03 -12.30
N LEU A 142 7.68 -11.78 -12.71
CA LEU A 142 9.04 -11.20 -12.72
C LEU A 142 9.66 -11.18 -11.33
N SER A 143 8.87 -10.82 -10.30
CA SER A 143 9.36 -10.86 -8.92
C SER A 143 9.63 -12.29 -8.44
N ALA A 144 8.83 -13.27 -8.87
CA ALA A 144 9.03 -14.67 -8.51
C ALA A 144 10.31 -15.24 -9.14
N CYS A 145 10.69 -14.80 -10.34
CA CYS A 145 11.97 -15.18 -10.95
C CYS A 145 13.18 -14.78 -10.10
N LEU A 146 13.07 -13.73 -9.27
CA LEU A 146 14.15 -13.34 -8.37
C LEU A 146 14.42 -14.40 -7.28
N LEU A 147 13.43 -15.24 -6.95
CA LEU A 147 13.57 -16.29 -5.94
C LEU A 147 14.55 -17.40 -6.35
N PHE A 148 14.81 -17.58 -7.65
CA PHE A 148 15.83 -18.54 -8.13
C PHE A 148 17.25 -18.16 -7.70
N PHE A 149 17.47 -16.90 -7.32
CA PHE A 149 18.76 -16.39 -6.86
C PHE A 149 18.85 -16.28 -5.33
N LEU A 150 17.87 -16.82 -4.60
CA LEU A 150 17.81 -16.85 -3.15
C LEU A 150 17.78 -18.30 -2.64
N PRO A 151 18.10 -18.53 -1.35
CA PRO A 151 17.94 -19.84 -0.74
C PRO A 151 16.50 -20.36 -0.89
N ILE A 152 16.34 -21.68 -1.09
CA ILE A 152 15.02 -22.33 -1.30
C ILE A 152 14.03 -22.05 -0.16
N GLN A 153 14.52 -21.80 1.05
CA GLN A 153 13.70 -21.40 2.18
C GLN A 153 12.90 -20.13 1.84
N VAL A 154 13.51 -19.13 1.20
CA VAL A 154 12.82 -17.88 0.84
C VAL A 154 11.67 -18.13 -0.14
N PHE A 155 11.78 -19.12 -1.02
CA PHE A 155 10.67 -19.53 -1.90
C PHE A 155 9.46 -20.01 -1.07
N TYR A 156 9.66 -20.87 -0.08
CA TYR A 156 8.56 -21.32 0.78
C TYR A 156 7.93 -20.16 1.58
N TRP A 157 8.74 -19.23 2.08
CA TRP A 157 8.26 -18.04 2.78
C TRP A 157 7.50 -17.07 1.85
N SER A 158 7.87 -17.03 0.57
CA SER A 158 7.16 -16.22 -0.44
C SER A 158 5.72 -16.66 -0.67
N LEU A 159 5.38 -17.94 -0.40
CA LEU A 159 4.00 -18.43 -0.53
C LEU A 159 3.06 -17.70 0.43
N VAL A 160 3.54 -17.37 1.63
CA VAL A 160 2.79 -16.55 2.60
C VAL A 160 2.65 -15.10 2.10
N ALA A 161 3.70 -14.52 1.51
CA ALA A 161 3.62 -13.18 0.91
C ALA A 161 2.57 -13.12 -0.19
N VAL A 162 2.55 -14.11 -1.10
CA VAL A 162 1.56 -14.20 -2.19
C VAL A 162 0.14 -14.35 -1.63
N PHE A 163 -0.03 -15.21 -0.63
CA PHE A 163 -1.32 -15.41 0.04
C PHE A 163 -1.83 -14.10 0.68
N LEU A 164 -0.99 -13.40 1.45
CA LEU A 164 -1.33 -12.12 2.07
C LEU A 164 -1.64 -11.04 1.02
N ALA A 165 -0.82 -10.94 -0.02
CA ALA A 165 -1.02 -9.98 -1.12
C ALA A 165 -2.33 -10.24 -1.89
N PHE A 166 -2.72 -11.50 -2.04
CA PHE A 166 -3.99 -11.88 -2.67
C PHE A 166 -5.20 -11.52 -1.81
N ILE A 167 -5.13 -11.74 -0.49
CA ILE A 167 -6.27 -11.52 0.40
C ILE A 167 -6.48 -10.04 0.72
N TYR A 168 -5.38 -9.29 0.94
CA TYR A 168 -5.40 -7.89 1.39
C TYR A 168 -6.43 -7.00 0.66
N PRO A 169 -6.50 -6.96 -0.69
CA PRO A 169 -7.40 -6.05 -1.42
C PRO A 169 -8.89 -6.23 -1.08
N PHE A 170 -9.28 -7.41 -0.58
CA PHE A 170 -10.66 -7.72 -0.24
C PHE A 170 -11.01 -7.38 1.21
N MET A 171 -10.02 -7.09 2.06
CA MET A 171 -10.22 -7.08 3.51
C MET A 171 -11.10 -5.95 4.00
N LYS A 172 -11.14 -4.83 3.28
CA LYS A 172 -12.02 -3.69 3.58
C LYS A 172 -13.52 -3.99 3.48
N ARG A 173 -13.89 -5.15 2.91
CA ARG A 173 -15.27 -5.64 2.87
C ARG A 173 -15.64 -6.48 4.09
N TYR A 174 -14.65 -7.13 4.70
CA TYR A 174 -14.87 -8.11 5.76
C TYR A 174 -14.53 -7.55 7.15
N THR A 175 -13.42 -6.82 7.30
CA THR A 175 -12.93 -6.31 8.58
C THR A 175 -12.73 -4.79 8.57
N HIS A 176 -12.74 -4.17 9.75
CA HIS A 176 -12.30 -2.79 9.95
C HIS A 176 -10.78 -2.66 10.19
N LEU A 177 -10.04 -3.76 10.06
CA LEU A 177 -8.58 -3.80 10.19
C LEU A 177 -7.84 -4.09 8.87
N PRO A 178 -8.28 -3.61 7.67
CA PRO A 178 -7.55 -3.91 6.43
C PRO A 178 -6.10 -3.37 6.46
N GLN A 179 -5.84 -2.30 7.21
CA GLN A 179 -4.51 -1.74 7.45
C GLN A 179 -3.56 -2.74 8.13
N VAL A 180 -4.06 -3.60 9.03
CA VAL A 180 -3.24 -4.62 9.68
C VAL A 180 -2.86 -5.71 8.68
N VAL A 181 -3.79 -6.08 7.79
CA VAL A 181 -3.52 -7.07 6.72
C VAL A 181 -2.57 -6.49 5.67
N LEU A 182 -2.71 -5.20 5.33
CA LEU A 182 -1.73 -4.48 4.50
C LEU A 182 -0.34 -4.52 5.14
N ALA A 183 -0.26 -4.22 6.43
CA ALA A 183 0.99 -4.25 7.18
C ALA A 183 1.63 -5.64 7.18
N MET A 184 0.84 -6.71 7.31
CA MET A 184 1.37 -8.07 7.16
C MET A 184 1.85 -8.33 5.73
N ALA A 185 1.05 -7.98 4.71
CA ALA A 185 1.37 -8.25 3.32
C ALA A 185 2.64 -7.51 2.83
N PHE A 186 2.76 -6.22 3.12
CA PHE A 186 3.94 -5.44 2.77
C PHE A 186 5.13 -5.80 3.68
N GLY A 187 4.87 -5.99 4.97
CA GLY A 187 5.91 -6.28 5.95
C GLY A 187 6.55 -7.64 5.80
N TRP A 188 5.92 -8.58 5.09
CA TRP A 188 6.42 -9.94 4.94
C TRP A 188 7.82 -10.03 4.30
N ALA A 189 8.24 -8.97 3.60
CA ALA A 189 9.61 -8.83 3.12
C ALA A 189 10.65 -8.83 4.26
N VAL A 190 10.29 -8.43 5.49
CA VAL A 190 11.16 -8.47 6.67
C VAL A 190 11.54 -9.91 7.04
N PRO A 191 10.59 -10.83 7.36
CA PRO A 191 10.88 -12.25 7.53
C PRO A 191 11.70 -12.85 6.38
N MET A 192 11.34 -12.53 5.13
CA MET A 192 12.05 -13.06 3.96
C MET A 192 13.51 -12.58 3.91
N ALA A 193 13.80 -11.34 4.27
CA ALA A 193 15.16 -10.80 4.33
C ALA A 193 16.00 -11.48 5.42
N TYR A 194 15.41 -11.79 6.58
CA TYR A 194 16.06 -12.59 7.62
C TYR A 194 16.35 -14.01 7.15
N VAL A 195 15.36 -14.70 6.57
CA VAL A 195 15.55 -16.06 6.05
C VAL A 195 16.60 -16.11 4.94
N ALA A 196 16.64 -15.10 4.06
CA ALA A 196 17.66 -15.00 3.02
C ALA A 196 19.08 -14.81 3.59
N SER A 197 19.18 -14.17 4.77
CA SER A 197 20.47 -13.78 5.35
C SER A 197 21.02 -14.81 6.34
N ILE A 198 20.17 -15.37 7.18
CA ILE A 198 20.57 -16.25 8.30
C ILE A 198 19.79 -17.58 8.32
N GLY A 199 18.94 -17.86 7.33
CA GLY A 199 18.21 -19.12 7.18
C GLY A 199 16.94 -19.25 8.02
N THR A 200 16.69 -18.33 8.96
CA THR A 200 15.53 -18.33 9.86
C THR A 200 15.10 -16.90 10.21
N VAL A 201 13.97 -16.75 10.91
CA VAL A 201 13.56 -15.49 11.54
C VAL A 201 13.74 -15.64 13.04
N ASP A 202 14.74 -14.96 13.58
CA ASP A 202 14.97 -14.91 15.02
C ASP A 202 13.97 -13.95 15.70
N LYS A 203 14.03 -13.86 17.03
CA LYS A 203 13.15 -12.98 17.80
C LYS A 203 13.27 -11.50 17.36
N TRP A 204 14.45 -11.07 16.93
CA TRP A 204 14.70 -9.70 16.54
C TRP A 204 14.12 -9.37 15.16
N GLY A 205 14.17 -10.30 14.22
CA GLY A 205 13.44 -10.19 12.95
C GLY A 205 11.93 -10.07 13.14
N TRP A 206 11.36 -10.80 14.10
CA TRP A 206 9.95 -10.63 14.47
C TRP A 206 9.67 -9.27 15.12
N LEU A 207 10.57 -8.76 15.95
CA LEU A 207 10.46 -7.40 16.50
C LEU A 207 10.50 -6.33 15.42
N VAL A 208 11.40 -6.44 14.42
CA VAL A 208 11.43 -5.53 13.25
C VAL A 208 10.10 -5.60 12.50
N PHE A 209 9.55 -6.80 12.29
CA PHE A 209 8.26 -6.98 11.62
C PHE A 209 7.12 -6.31 12.41
N VAL A 210 7.07 -6.49 13.73
CA VAL A 210 6.05 -5.83 14.58
C VAL A 210 6.23 -4.31 14.60
N ALA A 211 7.45 -3.80 14.70
CA ALA A 211 7.75 -2.37 14.63
C ALA A 211 7.24 -1.79 13.31
N TYR A 212 7.56 -2.44 12.19
CA TYR A 212 7.06 -2.09 10.87
C TYR A 212 5.52 -2.12 10.82
N MET A 213 4.88 -3.12 11.42
CA MET A 213 3.43 -3.19 11.45
C MET A 213 2.80 -2.02 12.22
N CYS A 214 3.32 -1.68 13.40
CA CYS A 214 2.86 -0.52 14.16
C CYS A 214 2.95 0.76 13.32
N TRP A 215 4.09 0.98 12.67
CA TRP A 215 4.32 2.13 11.80
C TRP A 215 3.36 2.15 10.59
N THR A 216 3.14 1.00 9.98
CA THR A 216 2.29 0.86 8.79
C THR A 216 0.83 1.10 9.09
N VAL A 217 0.32 0.51 10.17
CA VAL A 217 -1.04 0.77 10.61
C VAL A 217 -1.20 2.25 10.97
N ALA A 218 -0.21 2.89 11.59
CA ALA A 218 -0.25 4.32 11.89
C ALA A 218 -0.35 5.16 10.61
N TYR A 219 0.61 5.05 9.68
CA TYR A 219 0.61 5.90 8.49
C TYR A 219 -0.56 5.60 7.54
N ASP A 220 -0.99 4.33 7.44
CA ASP A 220 -2.07 3.97 6.52
C ASP A 220 -3.44 4.32 7.12
N THR A 221 -3.54 4.44 8.45
CA THR A 221 -4.69 5.08 9.09
C THR A 221 -4.74 6.57 8.76
N MET A 222 -3.60 7.30 8.79
CA MET A 222 -3.56 8.70 8.32
C MET A 222 -4.04 8.82 6.86
N TYR A 223 -3.67 7.85 6.02
CA TYR A 223 -4.15 7.79 4.64
C TYR A 223 -5.66 7.54 4.56
N ALA A 224 -6.18 6.58 5.31
CA ALA A 224 -7.61 6.27 5.35
C ALA A 224 -8.47 7.41 5.93
N MET A 225 -7.92 8.24 6.83
CA MET A 225 -8.59 9.46 7.32
C MET A 225 -8.93 10.42 6.17
N CYS A 226 -8.18 10.39 5.07
CA CYS A 226 -8.46 11.23 3.90
C CYS A 226 -9.78 10.88 3.20
N ASP A 227 -10.21 9.63 3.26
CA ASP A 227 -11.38 9.13 2.54
C ASP A 227 -12.53 8.72 3.47
N LYS A 228 -12.38 8.93 4.79
CA LYS A 228 -13.34 8.50 5.83
C LYS A 228 -14.79 8.88 5.53
N ASP A 229 -15.05 10.13 5.15
CA ASP A 229 -16.41 10.61 4.85
C ASP A 229 -17.02 9.97 3.60
N ASP A 230 -16.18 9.65 2.61
CA ASP A 230 -16.60 8.99 1.38
C ASP A 230 -16.84 7.49 1.68
N ASP A 231 -15.92 6.84 2.41
CA ASP A 231 -15.94 5.41 2.76
C ASP A 231 -17.16 5.03 3.61
N VAL A 232 -17.55 5.88 4.58
CA VAL A 232 -18.73 5.65 5.43
C VAL A 232 -20.00 5.59 4.57
N LYS A 233 -20.14 6.43 3.54
CA LYS A 233 -21.33 6.47 2.68
C LYS A 233 -21.47 5.21 1.82
N ILE A 234 -20.36 4.61 1.43
CA ILE A 234 -20.31 3.43 0.57
C ILE A 234 -20.11 2.12 1.34
N GLY A 235 -20.06 2.18 2.68
CA GLY A 235 -19.91 1.02 3.56
C GLY A 235 -18.53 0.35 3.52
N VAL A 236 -17.49 1.07 3.09
CA VAL A 236 -16.10 0.58 3.13
C VAL A 236 -15.56 0.69 4.55
N LYS A 237 -14.87 -0.36 5.02
CA LYS A 237 -14.32 -0.43 6.38
C LYS A 237 -12.84 -0.05 6.41
N SER A 238 -12.40 0.62 7.47
CA SER A 238 -11.00 1.01 7.70
C SER A 238 -10.73 1.22 9.19
N THR A 239 -9.46 1.26 9.58
CA THR A 239 -9.04 1.66 10.94
C THR A 239 -9.44 3.09 11.26
N ALA A 240 -9.45 4.00 10.28
CA ALA A 240 -9.91 5.37 10.48
C ALA A 240 -11.38 5.43 10.90
N ILE A 241 -12.20 4.49 10.40
CA ILE A 241 -13.60 4.33 10.81
C ILE A 241 -13.68 3.64 12.17
N LEU A 242 -12.94 2.54 12.38
CA LEU A 242 -12.94 1.78 13.63
C LEU A 242 -12.51 2.62 14.83
N PHE A 243 -11.40 3.35 14.70
CA PHE A 243 -10.83 4.16 15.76
C PHE A 243 -11.69 5.40 16.03
N GLY A 244 -12.53 5.81 15.08
CA GLY A 244 -13.53 6.86 15.28
C GLY A 244 -12.88 8.16 15.72
N LYS A 245 -13.22 8.63 16.93
CA LYS A 245 -12.65 9.85 17.54
C LYS A 245 -11.24 9.64 18.15
N TYR A 246 -10.84 8.39 18.36
CA TYR A 246 -9.55 8.02 18.95
C TYR A 246 -8.47 7.75 17.89
N ASP A 247 -8.77 7.95 16.60
CA ASP A 247 -7.84 7.77 15.48
C ASP A 247 -6.47 8.40 15.74
N VAL A 248 -6.41 9.69 16.05
CA VAL A 248 -5.15 10.39 16.34
C VAL A 248 -4.43 9.79 17.55
N ALA A 249 -5.14 9.51 18.64
CA ALA A 249 -4.53 8.95 19.85
C ALA A 249 -3.92 7.55 19.60
N ILE A 250 -4.63 6.69 18.87
CA ILE A 250 -4.16 5.35 18.51
C ILE A 250 -3.00 5.43 17.52
N ILE A 251 -3.05 6.34 16.54
CA ILE A 251 -1.92 6.61 15.64
C ILE A 251 -0.67 7.00 16.44
N MET A 252 -0.79 7.91 17.41
CA MET A 252 0.35 8.32 18.24
C MET A 252 0.87 7.17 19.11
N ALA A 253 -0.01 6.33 19.66
CA ALA A 253 0.38 5.16 20.43
C ALA A 253 1.15 4.15 19.55
N LEU A 254 0.66 3.87 18.33
CA LEU A 254 1.33 3.00 17.38
C LEU A 254 2.69 3.56 16.94
N GLN A 255 2.81 4.88 16.75
CA GLN A 255 4.10 5.51 16.45
C GLN A 255 5.06 5.46 17.63
N ALA A 256 4.58 5.65 18.87
CA ALA A 256 5.39 5.48 20.06
C ALA A 256 5.88 4.03 20.20
N CYS A 257 5.03 3.04 19.94
CA CYS A 257 5.43 1.63 19.89
C CYS A 257 6.49 1.38 18.82
N PHE A 258 6.32 1.90 17.61
CA PHE A 258 7.32 1.79 16.55
C PHE A 258 8.67 2.37 16.98
N VAL A 259 8.65 3.59 17.53
CA VAL A 259 9.84 4.29 18.01
C VAL A 259 10.57 3.48 19.10
N GLY A 260 9.86 3.03 20.13
CA GLY A 260 10.45 2.25 21.23
C GLY A 260 10.96 0.87 20.78
N LEU A 261 10.27 0.22 19.85
CA LEU A 261 10.74 -1.05 19.29
C LEU A 261 12.00 -0.85 18.45
N MET A 262 12.07 0.19 17.61
CA MET A 262 13.27 0.50 16.82
C MET A 262 14.46 0.88 17.71
N GLU A 263 14.22 1.63 18.78
CA GLU A 263 15.25 1.95 19.78
C GLU A 263 15.80 0.67 20.45
N LEU A 264 14.92 -0.25 20.86
CA LEU A 264 15.31 -1.53 21.42
C LEU A 264 16.10 -2.39 20.42
N ILE A 265 15.71 -2.37 19.14
CA ILE A 265 16.41 -3.08 18.06
C ILE A 265 17.81 -2.50 17.87
N TRP A 266 17.95 -1.17 17.75
CA TRP A 266 19.27 -0.55 17.59
C TRP A 266 20.17 -0.73 18.81
N TRP A 267 19.60 -0.67 20.01
CA TRP A 267 20.33 -1.03 21.24
C TRP A 267 20.89 -2.45 21.14
N HIS A 268 20.06 -3.44 20.78
CA HIS A 268 20.51 -4.83 20.68
C HIS A 268 21.67 -5.00 19.68
N TYR A 269 21.56 -4.46 18.48
CA TYR A 269 22.53 -4.69 17.41
C TYR A 269 23.80 -3.84 17.52
N PHE A 270 23.75 -2.69 18.19
CA PHE A 270 24.82 -1.68 18.11
C PHE A 270 25.31 -1.14 19.46
N TYR A 271 24.82 -1.67 20.59
CA TYR A 271 25.30 -1.22 21.90
C TYR A 271 26.80 -1.51 22.12
N GLU A 272 27.31 -2.65 21.64
CA GLU A 272 28.73 -2.97 21.84
C GLU A 272 29.66 -2.03 21.06
N SER A 273 29.25 -1.59 19.87
CA SER A 273 30.06 -0.71 19.01
C SER A 273 29.85 0.79 19.29
N MET A 274 28.64 1.20 19.68
CA MET A 274 28.27 2.62 19.83
C MET A 274 27.81 3.00 21.24
N GLY A 275 27.56 2.04 22.13
CA GLY A 275 26.94 2.29 23.44
C GLY A 275 25.58 2.98 23.31
N LEU A 276 25.34 4.00 24.14
CA LEU A 276 24.11 4.79 24.11
C LEU A 276 23.95 5.66 22.85
N TRP A 277 25.03 5.88 22.07
CA TRP A 277 24.94 6.67 20.83
C TRP A 277 24.04 6.01 19.79
N ALA A 278 23.90 4.69 19.80
CA ALA A 278 22.98 3.97 18.92
C ALA A 278 21.52 4.47 19.03
N LEU A 279 21.14 5.03 20.19
CA LEU A 279 19.77 5.48 20.48
C LEU A 279 19.48 6.87 19.91
N VAL A 280 20.51 7.69 19.62
CA VAL A 280 20.33 9.09 19.16
C VAL A 280 19.59 9.18 17.83
N GLY A 281 19.64 8.15 16.99
CA GLY A 281 18.88 8.06 15.74
C GLY A 281 17.37 8.16 15.91
N VAL A 282 16.86 7.97 17.13
CA VAL A 282 15.44 8.11 17.44
C VAL A 282 14.96 9.56 17.41
N LEU A 283 15.84 10.53 17.70
CA LEU A 283 15.45 11.94 17.87
C LEU A 283 14.82 12.54 16.59
N PRO A 284 15.39 12.35 15.38
CA PRO A 284 14.75 12.84 14.17
C PRO A 284 13.44 12.12 13.86
N VAL A 285 13.31 10.83 14.21
CA VAL A 285 12.03 10.10 14.07
C VAL A 285 10.96 10.74 14.96
N VAL A 286 11.28 11.02 16.22
CA VAL A 286 10.35 11.68 17.16
C VAL A 286 9.95 13.07 16.64
N ALA A 287 10.89 13.86 16.12
CA ALA A 287 10.57 15.15 15.52
C ALA A 287 9.60 15.02 14.32
N MET A 288 9.80 14.01 13.47
CA MET A 288 8.90 13.71 12.34
C MET A 288 7.51 13.27 12.82
N VAL A 289 7.43 12.48 13.90
CA VAL A 289 6.18 12.04 14.54
C VAL A 289 5.41 13.24 15.13
N VAL A 290 6.09 14.15 15.83
CA VAL A 290 5.48 15.39 16.35
C VAL A 290 4.97 16.29 15.21
N TYR A 291 5.73 16.39 14.12
CA TYR A 291 5.28 17.10 12.92
C TYR A 291 4.02 16.47 12.32
N GLN A 292 3.97 15.15 12.21
CA GLN A 292 2.81 14.42 11.71
C GLN A 292 1.59 14.59 12.61
N TYR A 293 1.75 14.58 13.94
CA TYR A 293 0.69 14.90 14.89
C TYR A 293 0.07 16.27 14.60
N GLY A 294 0.91 17.29 14.39
CA GLY A 294 0.46 18.65 14.05
C GLY A 294 -0.38 18.72 12.77
N LEU A 295 -0.13 17.83 11.80
CA LEU A 295 -0.90 17.73 10.56
C LEU A 295 -2.24 17.00 10.73
N ILE A 296 -2.29 15.94 11.55
CA ILE A 296 -3.47 15.07 11.64
C ILE A 296 -4.46 15.46 12.74
N LYS A 297 -4.06 16.31 13.70
CA LYS A 297 -4.88 16.66 14.88
C LYS A 297 -6.27 17.18 14.52
N ASP A 298 -6.37 17.94 13.42
CA ASP A 298 -7.62 18.55 12.95
C ASP A 298 -8.34 17.70 11.89
N ARG A 299 -7.77 16.55 11.51
CA ARG A 299 -8.36 15.55 10.57
C ARG A 299 -8.68 16.13 9.18
N GLU A 300 -7.97 17.19 8.80
CA GLU A 300 -8.12 17.81 7.49
C GLU A 300 -7.54 16.90 6.39
N ARG A 301 -8.29 16.68 5.31
CA ARG A 301 -8.00 15.66 4.28
C ARG A 301 -6.62 15.84 3.65
N LEU A 302 -6.24 17.07 3.29
CA LEU A 302 -4.96 17.32 2.64
C LEU A 302 -3.80 17.25 3.64
N ALA A 303 -3.98 17.75 4.86
CA ALA A 303 -2.98 17.60 5.93
C ALA A 303 -2.73 16.13 6.29
N CYS A 304 -3.78 15.29 6.39
CA CYS A 304 -3.63 13.85 6.62
C CYS A 304 -2.88 13.16 5.47
N PHE A 305 -3.18 13.53 4.22
CA PHE A 305 -2.47 13.00 3.06
C PHE A 305 -1.00 13.43 3.04
N LYS A 306 -0.71 14.67 3.47
CA LYS A 306 0.65 15.19 3.65
C LYS A 306 1.40 14.40 4.73
N ALA A 307 0.76 14.10 5.85
CA ALA A 307 1.34 13.30 6.93
C ALA A 307 1.66 11.86 6.47
N PHE A 308 0.74 11.21 5.75
CA PHE A 308 0.98 9.92 5.11
C PHE A 308 2.22 9.98 4.21
N ARG A 309 2.30 10.93 3.28
CA ARG A 309 3.45 11.08 2.37
C ARG A 309 4.76 11.35 3.10
N HIS A 310 4.70 12.09 4.20
CA HIS A 310 5.88 12.40 5.01
C HIS A 310 6.54 11.15 5.60
N ASN A 311 5.82 10.03 5.76
CA ASN A 311 6.41 8.78 6.25
C ASN A 311 7.51 8.22 5.34
N ALA A 312 7.59 8.59 4.05
CA ALA A 312 8.76 8.25 3.24
C ALA A 312 10.07 8.74 3.88
N TRP A 313 10.06 9.90 4.55
CA TRP A 313 11.24 10.43 5.26
C TRP A 313 11.60 9.64 6.52
N VAL A 314 10.59 9.15 7.25
CA VAL A 314 10.82 8.22 8.37
C VAL A 314 11.49 6.95 7.87
N GLY A 315 10.95 6.39 6.77
CA GLY A 315 11.51 5.28 6.00
C GLY A 315 13.01 5.42 5.73
N ARG A 316 13.34 6.51 5.04
CA ARG A 316 14.71 6.89 4.64
C ARG A 316 15.62 7.08 5.84
N TRP A 317 15.17 7.81 6.85
CA TRP A 317 16.00 8.15 8.01
C TRP A 317 16.37 6.92 8.83
N VAL A 318 15.40 6.06 9.13
CA VAL A 318 15.65 4.82 9.86
C VAL A 318 16.64 3.94 9.10
N PHE A 319 16.56 3.90 7.76
CA PHE A 319 17.53 3.18 6.95
C PHE A 319 18.91 3.82 7.02
N LEU A 320 19.01 5.13 6.82
CA LEU A 320 20.27 5.88 6.89
C LEU A 320 20.94 5.70 8.24
N TRP A 321 20.20 5.81 9.34
CA TRP A 321 20.75 5.60 10.68
C TRP A 321 21.22 4.16 10.87
N THR A 322 20.44 3.18 10.42
CA THR A 322 20.87 1.76 10.43
C THR A 322 22.17 1.58 9.64
N LEU A 323 22.34 2.22 8.48
CA LEU A 323 23.60 2.18 7.72
C LEU A 323 24.76 2.81 8.47
N ILE A 324 24.56 3.96 9.12
CA ILE A 324 25.58 4.61 9.95
C ILE A 324 26.01 3.67 11.08
N CYS A 325 25.05 3.06 11.79
CA CYS A 325 25.35 2.12 12.85
C CYS A 325 26.11 0.88 12.36
N VAL A 326 25.68 0.32 11.22
CA VAL A 326 26.36 -0.82 10.60
C VAL A 326 27.79 -0.46 10.19
N TRP A 327 28.02 0.73 9.64
CA TRP A 327 29.35 1.19 9.24
C TRP A 327 30.32 1.36 10.43
N VAL A 328 29.81 1.72 11.60
CA VAL A 328 30.62 1.81 12.84
C VAL A 328 30.85 0.42 13.46
N ALA A 329 29.93 -0.52 13.27
CA ALA A 329 29.97 -1.84 13.90
C ALA A 329 30.80 -2.90 13.16
N VAL A 330 31.05 -2.71 11.86
CA VAL A 330 31.83 -3.62 11.00
C VAL A 330 33.23 -3.07 10.77
#